data_AF-A0A538KKP5-F1
#
_entry.id   AF-A0A538KKP5-F1
#
_cell.length_a   1.000
_cell.length_b   1.000
_cell.length_c   1.000
_cell.angle_alpha   90.00
_cell.angle_beta   90.00
_cell.angle_gamma   90.00
#
_symmetry.space_group_name_H-M   'P 1'
#
loop_
_entity.id
_entity.type
_entity.pdbx_description
1 polymer ?
#
loop_
_entity_poly.entity_id
_entity_poly.type
_entity_poly.pdbx_seq_one_letter_code
_entity_poly.pdbx_strand_id
1 'polypeptide(L)'
;MSGADDDVTFLESLTDTSLYSIGAFFCDRHPDLVDDVIAESEEIERAGLERWAAREDVPVERAFQTLITGLAVRYFTAVAGEGR
;
A
#
# COMPACT_ATOMS: atom_id res chain seq x y z
N MET A 1 8.47 15.82 -26.35
CA MET A 1 7.60 15.22 -25.33
C MET A 1 8.43 15.04 -24.08
N SER A 2 7.83 15.33 -22.93
CA SER A 2 8.49 15.81 -21.71
C SER A 2 9.16 14.67 -20.92
N GLY A 3 10.40 14.85 -20.44
CA GLY A 3 11.07 13.87 -19.57
C GLY A 3 10.35 13.63 -18.22
N ALA A 4 9.36 14.46 -17.88
CA ALA A 4 8.48 14.23 -16.73
C ALA A 4 7.52 13.03 -16.95
N ASP A 5 7.13 12.71 -18.19
CA ASP A 5 6.29 11.55 -18.50
C ASP A 5 7.06 10.24 -18.32
N ASP A 6 8.34 10.23 -18.73
CA ASP A 6 9.23 9.06 -18.57
C ASP A 6 9.55 8.81 -17.09
N ASP A 7 9.79 9.86 -16.29
CA ASP A 7 9.99 9.73 -14.85
C ASP A 7 8.73 9.21 -14.15
N VAL A 8 7.52 9.69 -14.51
CA VAL A 8 6.26 9.17 -13.98
C VAL A 8 6.04 7.72 -14.39
N THR A 9 6.28 7.36 -15.65
CA THR A 9 6.13 5.99 -16.16
C THR A 9 7.15 5.03 -15.51
N PHE A 10 8.38 5.50 -15.26
CA PHE A 10 9.40 4.72 -14.56
C PHE A 10 9.09 4.57 -13.08
N LEU A 11 8.64 5.64 -12.41
CA LEU A 11 8.18 5.58 -11.02
C LEU A 11 6.97 4.65 -10.92
N GLU A 12 6.01 4.72 -11.83
CA GLU A 12 4.89 3.79 -11.95
C GLU A 12 5.39 2.36 -12.12
N SER A 13 6.35 2.09 -13.02
CA SER A 13 6.88 0.72 -13.22
C SER A 13 7.60 0.16 -11.99
N LEU A 14 8.32 1.02 -11.24
CA LEU A 14 8.97 0.66 -9.98
C LEU A 14 7.97 0.51 -8.84
N THR A 15 6.93 1.36 -8.81
CA THR A 15 5.86 1.35 -7.80
C THR A 15 4.95 0.15 -8.02
N ASP A 16 4.61 -0.19 -9.25
CA ASP A 16 3.85 -1.39 -9.61
C ASP A 16 4.63 -2.66 -9.26
N THR A 17 5.94 -2.71 -9.60
CA THR A 17 6.78 -3.87 -9.25
C THR A 17 6.98 -3.98 -7.74
N SER A 18 7.17 -2.86 -7.04
CA SER A 18 7.41 -2.84 -5.59
C SER A 18 6.13 -3.09 -4.78
N LEU A 19 5.01 -2.46 -5.12
CA LEU A 19 3.71 -2.71 -4.48
C LEU A 19 3.22 -4.14 -4.75
N TYR A 20 3.33 -4.63 -5.99
CA TYR A 20 3.01 -6.03 -6.28
C TYR A 20 3.84 -6.98 -5.42
N SER A 21 5.16 -6.75 -5.35
CA SER A 21 6.06 -7.59 -4.56
C SER A 21 5.78 -7.52 -3.05
N ILE A 22 5.52 -6.32 -2.53
CA ILE A 22 5.15 -6.11 -1.11
C ILE A 22 3.82 -6.80 -0.80
N GLY A 23 2.81 -6.62 -1.66
CA GLY A 23 1.49 -7.21 -1.49
C GLY A 23 1.54 -8.73 -1.56
N ALA A 24 2.22 -9.29 -2.56
CA ALA A 24 2.43 -10.73 -2.70
C ALA A 24 3.16 -11.31 -1.48
N PHE A 25 4.25 -10.68 -1.05
CA PHE A 25 5.01 -11.13 0.12
C PHE A 25 4.20 -11.06 1.41
N PHE A 26 3.44 -9.97 1.61
CA PHE A 26 2.61 -9.81 2.80
C PHE A 26 1.48 -10.84 2.84
N CYS A 27 0.77 -11.05 1.72
CA CYS A 27 -0.30 -12.04 1.62
C CYS A 27 0.21 -13.47 1.86
N ASP A 28 1.42 -13.81 1.42
CA ASP A 28 2.03 -15.12 1.64
C ASP A 28 2.48 -15.30 3.10
N ARG A 29 3.10 -14.28 3.69
CA ARG A 29 3.74 -14.35 5.02
C ARG A 29 2.78 -14.12 6.19
N HIS A 30 1.72 -13.35 5.98
CA HIS A 30 0.77 -12.88 6.99
C HIS A 30 -0.69 -12.92 6.48
N PRO A 31 -1.19 -14.09 6.03
CA PRO A 31 -2.52 -14.20 5.41
C PRO A 31 -3.67 -13.81 6.36
N ASP A 32 -3.47 -13.98 7.67
CA ASP A 32 -4.43 -13.65 8.73
C ASP A 32 -4.56 -12.16 9.00
N LEU A 33 -3.57 -11.35 8.58
CA LEU A 33 -3.54 -9.90 8.80
C LEU A 33 -3.97 -9.09 7.57
N VAL A 34 -4.35 -9.76 6.48
CA VAL A 34 -4.71 -9.12 5.20
C VAL A 34 -5.92 -8.20 5.36
N ASP A 35 -7.00 -8.69 5.96
CA ASP A 35 -8.22 -7.89 6.13
C ASP A 35 -7.99 -6.71 7.08
N ASP A 36 -7.22 -6.94 8.16
CA ASP A 36 -6.91 -5.92 9.15
C ASP A 36 -6.03 -4.79 8.57
N VAL A 37 -4.97 -5.13 7.82
CA VAL A 37 -4.09 -4.10 7.23
C VAL A 37 -4.81 -3.29 6.16
N ILE A 38 -5.75 -3.90 5.42
CA ILE A 38 -6.61 -3.19 4.48
C ILE A 38 -7.48 -2.19 5.26
N ALA A 39 -8.20 -2.65 6.29
CA ALA A 39 -9.10 -1.82 7.08
C ALA A 39 -8.37 -0.64 7.76
N GLU A 40 -7.20 -0.89 8.35
CA GLU A 40 -6.37 0.16 8.93
C GLU A 40 -5.89 1.16 7.87
N SER A 41 -5.46 0.69 6.69
CA SER A 41 -5.02 1.58 5.61
C SER A 41 -6.15 2.48 5.10
N GLU A 42 -7.37 1.96 4.97
CA GLU A 42 -8.55 2.75 4.59
C GLU A 42 -8.93 3.78 5.67
N GLU A 43 -8.74 3.44 6.94
CA GLU A 43 -8.95 4.39 8.01
C GLU A 43 -7.91 5.51 7.99
N ILE A 44 -6.64 5.19 7.73
CA ILE A 44 -5.58 6.17 7.54
C ILE A 44 -5.91 7.12 6.39
N GLU A 45 -6.40 6.61 5.26
CA GLU A 45 -6.85 7.43 4.11
C GLU A 45 -7.98 8.38 4.50
N ARG A 46 -8.98 7.88 5.24
CA ARG A 46 -10.15 8.66 5.67
C ARG A 46 -9.81 9.72 6.74
N ALA A 47 -8.99 9.34 7.72
CA ALA A 47 -8.64 10.21 8.84
C ALA A 47 -7.53 11.20 8.48
N GLY A 48 -6.62 10.82 7.57
CA GLY A 48 -5.36 11.49 7.28
C GLY A 48 -4.23 10.96 8.16
N LEU A 49 -3.06 10.73 7.54
CA LEU A 49 -1.90 10.05 8.12
C LEU A 49 -1.48 10.57 9.49
N GLU A 50 -1.18 11.88 9.60
CA GLU A 50 -0.70 12.48 10.86
C GLU A 50 -1.76 12.43 11.97
N ARG A 51 -3.04 12.62 11.61
CA ARG A 51 -4.14 12.60 12.58
C ARG A 51 -4.39 11.19 13.10
N TRP A 52 -4.33 10.18 12.22
CA TRP A 52 -4.45 8.80 12.61
C TRP A 52 -3.28 8.39 13.50
N ALA A 53 -2.03 8.70 13.10
CA ALA A 53 -0.83 8.39 13.87
C ALA A 53 -0.87 9.00 15.28
N ALA A 54 -1.30 10.27 15.40
CA ALA A 54 -1.46 10.93 16.69
C ALA A 54 -2.58 10.32 17.56
N ARG A 55 -3.67 9.82 16.94
CA ARG A 55 -4.79 9.19 17.65
C ARG A 55 -4.40 7.81 18.21
N GLU A 56 -3.63 7.04 17.45
CA GLU A 56 -3.18 5.70 17.84
C GLU A 56 -1.88 5.70 18.65
N ASP A 57 -1.30 6.87 18.95
CA ASP A 57 -0.02 7.05 19.66
C ASP A 57 1.15 6.28 19.01
N VAL A 58 1.23 6.36 17.68
CA VAL A 58 2.31 5.73 16.90
C VAL A 58 3.11 6.76 16.10
N PRO A 59 4.38 6.48 15.76
CA PRO A 59 5.13 7.31 14.84
C PRO A 59 4.46 7.39 13.45
N VAL A 60 4.54 8.54 12.80
CA VAL A 60 3.98 8.76 11.45
C VAL A 60 4.56 7.76 10.44
N GLU A 61 5.82 7.36 10.60
CA GLU A 61 6.48 6.35 9.77
C GLU A 61 5.81 4.98 9.88
N ARG A 62 5.28 4.62 11.05
CA ARG A 62 4.53 3.37 11.25
C ARG A 62 3.17 3.42 10.56
N ALA A 63 2.45 4.53 10.72
CA ALA A 63 1.20 4.74 9.98
C ALA A 63 1.45 4.71 8.46
N PHE A 64 2.55 5.27 7.99
CA PHE A 64 2.91 5.26 6.56
C PHE A 64 3.20 3.84 6.06
N GLN A 65 3.91 3.04 6.85
CA GLN A 65 4.13 1.62 6.55
C GLN A 65 2.81 0.86 6.41
N THR A 66 1.89 1.01 7.39
CA THR A 66 0.56 0.37 7.33
C THR A 66 -0.21 0.80 6.08
N LEU A 67 -0.21 2.10 5.76
CA LEU A 67 -0.88 2.63 4.57
C LEU A 67 -0.31 2.01 3.28
N ILE A 68 1.01 2.03 3.11
CA ILE A 68 1.66 1.48 1.91
C ILE A 68 1.45 -0.02 1.81
N THR A 69 1.51 -0.76 2.92
CA THR A 69 1.23 -2.20 2.93
C THR A 69 -0.21 -2.50 2.54
N GLY A 70 -1.21 -1.79 3.07
CA GLY A 70 -2.60 -1.99 2.69
C GLY A 70 -2.90 -1.61 1.23
N LEU A 71 -2.24 -0.57 0.70
CA LEU A 71 -2.27 -0.25 -0.74
C LEU A 71 -1.65 -1.36 -1.59
N ALA A 72 -0.49 -1.86 -1.19
CA ALA A 72 0.21 -2.95 -1.88
C ALA A 72 -0.61 -4.24 -1.92
N VAL A 73 -1.28 -4.59 -0.82
CA VAL A 73 -2.18 -5.74 -0.74
C VAL A 73 -3.38 -5.55 -1.66
N ARG A 74 -4.08 -4.40 -1.62
CA ARG A 74 -5.20 -4.11 -2.53
C ARG A 74 -4.78 -4.16 -4.00
N TYR A 75 -3.62 -3.59 -4.34
CA TYR A 75 -3.06 -3.64 -5.69
C TYR A 75 -2.77 -5.08 -6.13
N PHE A 76 -2.06 -5.85 -5.30
CA PHE A 76 -1.78 -7.27 -5.56
C PHE A 76 -3.06 -8.07 -5.77
N THR A 77 -4.07 -7.92 -4.91
CA THR A 77 -5.35 -8.63 -5.04
C THR A 77 -6.09 -8.27 -6.32
N ALA A 78 -6.08 -7.00 -6.74
CA ALA A 78 -6.68 -6.57 -7.99
C ALA A 78 -5.98 -7.23 -9.20
N VAL A 79 -4.65 -7.14 -9.27
CA VAL A 79 -3.86 -7.70 -10.39
C VAL A 79 -3.89 -9.22 -10.43
N ALA A 80 -3.76 -9.88 -9.28
CA ALA A 80 -3.81 -11.34 -9.18
C ALA A 80 -5.23 -11.90 -9.36
N GLY A 81 -6.26 -11.12 -9.01
CA GLY A 81 -7.68 -11.46 -9.16
C GLY A 81 -8.19 -11.34 -10.60
N GLU A 82 -7.64 -10.43 -11.41
CA GLU A 82 -7.97 -10.28 -12.84
C GLU A 82 -7.53 -11.47 -13.71
N GLY A 83 -6.68 -12.36 -13.18
CA GLY A 83 -6.20 -13.56 -13.88
C GLY A 83 -7.10 -14.80 -13.76
N ARG A 84 -8.31 -14.70 -13.19
CA ARG A 84 -9.22 -15.84 -12.95
C ARG A 84 -10.52 -15.79 -13.75
#